data_AF-A0A970NAP2-F1
#
_entry.id   AF-A0A970NAP2-F1
#
_cell.length_a   1.000
_cell.length_b   1.000
_cell.length_c   1.000
_cell.angle_alpha   90.00
_cell.angle_beta   90.00
_cell.angle_gamma   90.00
#
_symmetry.space_group_name_H-M   'P 1'
#
loop_
_entity.id
_entity.type
_entity.pdbx_description
1 polymer ?
#
loop_
_entity_poly.entity_id
_entity_poly.type
_entity_poly.pdbx_seq_one_letter_code
_entity_poly.pdbx_strand_id
1 'polypeptide(L)'
;MLNSNFSPAEINEVLLEKKTLYFVERSLSSTVDNSQIVFSMCKNIEDLGFVFSRELFDVLRNQSKDYLVESYKQLVFVLTKMVGSHVEHKPFYKNFPEHLASLSELDLYMNALVHYWTNGQWMPEYVTQSRFPMNEGNLQIREINIGSISDFDQIFINMAAGRGSLSIHDQNLLGWYIQKADSDNLIERLPETIPTKETLSLIISNILEFHADKRELVTKYIKTATDVLRLITSLSDGDISLASNTRFRSFTRPERRLILSLLDGCKNIEEDMGRYSGKWIRIGERLHPGDYSTQYPVAYEAFKKVRKGDVLYSFAGEVEKALKEDNFERVLRLLEKRPGEMARRLDHLGRAYPQKHNTLIESFSTIANQISSQVLLQLIAHFKNRNQEINARAFFPKGNIAKVQVVEKSLSPLSEDFCSQVVSICETELIRQFKMKPPLGKVYLDPVLKTIFVPLAQRSSGRSLKTYARGSRFELGNSDKTIRAFIHWKNVLVDENTLSEYRNQEAEEDFDFDSDEALLFEIEDTGEIEDNNAIRDWRDVLNLSNPFGSQNLSRQIRTDIDLSLGLYDAEWNYIEHI
;
A
#
# COMPACT_ATOMS: atom_id res chain seq x y z
N MET A 1 21.98 -24.74 4.57
CA MET A 1 20.90 -25.58 4.02
C MET A 1 19.62 -24.78 4.14
N LEU A 2 18.96 -24.50 3.02
CA LEU A 2 17.67 -23.80 3.01
C LEU A 2 16.61 -24.72 3.64
N ASN A 3 16.35 -24.58 4.93
CA ASN A 3 15.05 -24.96 5.51
C ASN A 3 14.13 -23.74 5.44
N SER A 4 13.96 -23.17 4.24
CA SER A 4 12.92 -22.18 3.98
C SER A 4 11.77 -22.90 3.29
N ASN A 5 10.56 -22.76 3.80
CA ASN A 5 9.32 -23.23 3.14
C ASN A 5 9.02 -22.48 1.81
N PHE A 6 9.97 -21.66 1.35
CA PHE A 6 9.95 -20.89 0.12
C PHE A 6 10.92 -21.51 -0.88
N SER A 7 10.44 -21.73 -2.11
CA SER A 7 11.29 -22.15 -3.22
C SER A 7 12.22 -21.01 -3.65
N PRO A 8 13.39 -21.30 -4.26
CA PRO A 8 14.24 -20.27 -4.85
C PRO A 8 13.50 -19.39 -5.85
N ALA A 9 12.51 -19.96 -6.56
CA ALA A 9 11.72 -19.22 -7.51
C ALA A 9 10.88 -18.12 -6.86
N GLU A 10 10.16 -18.46 -5.78
CA GLU A 10 9.36 -17.51 -5.01
C GLU A 10 10.22 -16.42 -4.36
N ILE A 11 11.40 -16.79 -3.86
CA ILE A 11 12.36 -15.83 -3.29
C ILE A 11 12.79 -14.82 -4.35
N ASN A 12 13.15 -15.29 -5.55
CA ASN A 12 13.61 -14.45 -6.64
C ASN A 12 12.53 -13.55 -7.22
N GLU A 13 11.27 -14.00 -7.31
CA GLU A 13 10.16 -13.14 -7.73
C GLU A 13 10.03 -11.91 -6.83
N VAL A 14 10.04 -12.12 -5.50
CA VAL A 14 9.93 -11.03 -4.52
C VAL A 14 11.18 -10.14 -4.51
N LEU A 15 12.39 -10.74 -4.53
CA LEU A 15 13.65 -9.99 -4.50
C LEU A 15 13.82 -9.09 -5.73
N LEU A 16 13.49 -9.59 -6.92
CA LEU A 16 13.56 -8.82 -8.16
C LEU A 16 12.58 -7.66 -8.13
N GLU A 17 11.31 -7.91 -7.77
CA GLU A 17 10.27 -6.89 -7.76
C GLU A 17 10.54 -5.79 -6.71
N LYS A 18 10.98 -6.17 -5.50
CA LYS A 18 11.10 -5.24 -4.37
C LYS A 18 12.45 -4.58 -4.22
N LYS A 19 13.52 -5.21 -4.70
CA LYS A 19 14.90 -4.78 -4.45
C LYS A 19 15.82 -4.88 -5.67
N THR A 20 15.35 -5.45 -6.79
CA THR A 20 16.19 -5.72 -7.97
C THR A 20 17.41 -6.58 -7.58
N LEU A 21 17.15 -7.61 -6.75
CA LEU A 21 18.14 -8.59 -6.30
C LEU A 21 17.83 -9.97 -6.86
N TYR A 22 18.85 -10.80 -7.05
CA TYR A 22 18.71 -12.19 -7.48
C TYR A 22 19.50 -13.13 -6.56
N PHE A 23 18.80 -14.06 -5.94
CA PHE A 23 19.37 -15.13 -5.11
C PHE A 23 19.83 -16.31 -5.98
N VAL A 24 21.09 -16.69 -5.81
CA VAL A 24 21.71 -17.84 -6.49
C VAL A 24 21.99 -18.95 -5.49
N GLU A 25 21.48 -20.14 -5.75
CA GLU A 25 21.69 -21.30 -4.90
C GLU A 25 23.10 -21.89 -5.15
N ARG A 26 23.95 -21.91 -4.12
CA ARG A 26 25.37 -22.27 -4.26
C ARG A 26 25.64 -23.78 -4.36
N SER A 27 24.62 -24.63 -4.30
CA SER A 27 24.76 -26.10 -4.26
C SER A 27 25.12 -26.73 -5.62
N LEU A 28 25.00 -25.99 -6.73
CA LEU A 28 25.11 -26.50 -8.10
C LEU A 28 26.36 -25.99 -8.84
N SER A 29 27.46 -25.76 -8.10
CA SER A 29 28.71 -25.22 -8.68
C SER A 29 29.33 -26.19 -9.69
N SER A 30 29.60 -25.67 -10.88
CA SER A 30 30.34 -26.31 -11.97
C SER A 30 31.83 -25.95 -11.88
N THR A 31 32.71 -26.87 -12.31
CA THR A 31 34.13 -26.57 -12.55
C THR A 31 34.39 -25.94 -13.93
N VAL A 32 33.36 -25.91 -14.78
CA VAL A 32 33.38 -25.34 -16.13
C VAL A 32 32.88 -23.89 -16.09
N ASP A 33 33.65 -22.99 -16.71
CA ASP A 33 33.31 -21.59 -16.86
C ASP A 33 32.21 -21.38 -17.92
N ASN A 34 31.01 -21.02 -17.47
CA ASN A 34 29.84 -20.79 -18.31
C ASN A 34 29.62 -19.31 -18.66
N SER A 35 30.69 -18.50 -18.66
CA SER A 35 30.61 -17.05 -18.95
C SER A 35 29.83 -16.69 -20.21
N GLN A 36 29.98 -17.47 -21.30
CA GLN A 36 29.27 -17.21 -22.56
C GLN A 36 27.74 -17.28 -22.39
N ILE A 37 27.25 -18.26 -21.62
CA ILE A 37 25.82 -18.43 -21.34
C ILE A 37 25.29 -17.24 -20.54
N VAL A 38 26.02 -16.82 -19.52
CA VAL A 38 25.64 -15.69 -18.65
C VAL A 38 25.67 -14.37 -19.43
N PHE A 39 26.63 -14.18 -20.35
CA PHE A 39 26.63 -13.02 -21.25
C PHE A 39 25.40 -13.00 -22.16
N SER A 40 25.00 -14.14 -22.73
CA SER A 40 23.77 -14.23 -23.54
C SER A 40 22.53 -13.92 -22.71
N MET A 41 22.45 -14.43 -21.47
CA MET A 41 21.36 -14.09 -20.54
C MET A 41 21.31 -12.57 -20.29
N CYS A 42 22.44 -11.97 -19.95
CA CYS A 42 22.56 -10.54 -19.67
C CYS A 42 22.17 -9.69 -20.89
N LYS A 43 22.62 -10.08 -22.09
CA LYS A 43 22.31 -9.35 -23.32
C LYS A 43 20.82 -9.39 -23.64
N ASN A 44 20.15 -10.53 -23.41
CA ASN A 44 18.73 -10.67 -23.70
C ASN A 44 17.84 -9.87 -22.73
N ILE A 45 18.23 -9.73 -21.46
CA ILE A 45 17.48 -8.93 -20.49
C ILE A 45 17.77 -7.42 -20.60
N GLU A 46 18.81 -7.03 -21.34
CA GLU A 46 19.13 -5.62 -21.61
C GLU A 46 17.97 -4.92 -22.34
N ASP A 47 17.30 -5.63 -23.26
CA ASP A 47 16.08 -5.18 -23.94
C ASP A 47 14.92 -4.91 -22.97
N LEU A 48 14.92 -5.57 -21.81
CA LEU A 48 13.95 -5.34 -20.72
C LEU A 48 14.40 -4.20 -19.78
N GLY A 49 15.55 -3.58 -20.04
CA GLY A 49 16.14 -2.50 -19.25
C GLY A 49 16.92 -2.98 -18.02
N PHE A 50 17.48 -4.20 -18.04
CA PHE A 50 18.23 -4.76 -16.91
C PHE A 50 19.59 -5.32 -17.34
N VAL A 51 20.57 -5.27 -16.42
CA VAL A 51 21.89 -5.92 -16.57
C VAL A 51 22.31 -6.56 -15.26
N PHE A 52 23.23 -7.51 -15.28
CA PHE A 52 23.80 -8.08 -14.06
C PHE A 52 24.90 -7.21 -13.47
N SER A 53 24.96 -7.13 -12.14
CA SER A 53 26.16 -6.65 -11.45
C SER A 53 27.32 -7.62 -11.68
N ARG A 54 28.54 -7.12 -11.49
CA ARG A 54 29.75 -7.95 -11.59
C ARG A 54 29.70 -9.16 -10.65
N GLU A 55 29.26 -8.95 -9.42
CA GLU A 55 29.18 -9.98 -8.38
C GLU A 55 28.19 -11.07 -8.76
N LEU A 56 27.03 -10.68 -9.32
CA LEU A 56 26.04 -11.66 -9.77
C LEU A 56 26.57 -12.45 -10.98
N PHE A 57 27.20 -11.78 -11.94
CA PHE A 57 27.83 -12.42 -13.10
C PHE A 57 28.87 -13.47 -12.66
N ASP A 58 29.77 -13.10 -11.75
CA ASP A 58 30.85 -13.96 -11.26
C ASP A 58 30.31 -15.18 -10.51
N VAL A 59 29.14 -15.09 -9.87
CA VAL A 59 28.50 -16.24 -9.21
C VAL A 59 27.78 -17.14 -10.21
N LEU A 60 27.08 -16.56 -11.20
CA LEU A 60 26.31 -17.31 -12.21
C LEU A 60 27.24 -18.09 -13.15
N ARG A 61 28.38 -17.52 -13.59
CA ARG A 61 29.29 -18.21 -14.53
C ARG A 61 29.84 -19.53 -13.99
N ASN A 62 29.78 -19.73 -12.68
CA ASN A 62 30.24 -20.94 -11.99
C ASN A 62 29.10 -21.93 -11.70
N GLN A 63 27.88 -21.70 -12.18
CA GLN A 63 26.75 -22.64 -12.04
C GLN A 63 26.68 -23.63 -13.20
N SER A 64 25.97 -24.73 -13.03
CA SER A 64 25.72 -25.70 -14.12
C SER A 64 24.88 -25.08 -15.26
N LYS A 65 25.03 -25.61 -16.46
CA LYS A 65 24.27 -25.16 -17.64
C LYS A 65 22.75 -25.26 -17.41
N ASP A 66 22.29 -26.37 -16.86
CA ASP A 66 20.86 -26.61 -16.62
C ASP A 66 20.31 -25.59 -15.61
N TYR A 67 21.07 -25.29 -14.54
CA TYR A 67 20.69 -24.26 -13.60
C TYR A 67 20.56 -22.89 -14.27
N LEU A 68 21.50 -22.53 -15.13
CA LEU A 68 21.48 -21.25 -15.85
C LEU A 68 20.27 -21.14 -16.79
N VAL A 69 19.91 -22.21 -17.50
CA VAL A 69 18.75 -22.23 -18.41
C VAL A 69 17.45 -22.05 -17.61
N GLU A 70 17.26 -22.76 -16.52
CA GLU A 70 16.06 -22.62 -15.69
C GLU A 70 15.99 -21.27 -14.97
N SER A 71 17.13 -20.80 -14.47
CA SER A 71 17.26 -19.46 -13.86
C SER A 71 16.92 -18.35 -14.86
N TYR A 72 17.35 -18.49 -16.12
CA TYR A 72 17.04 -17.55 -17.19
C TYR A 72 15.54 -17.51 -17.51
N LYS A 73 14.89 -18.67 -17.64
CA LYS A 73 13.44 -18.74 -17.88
C LYS A 73 12.65 -18.01 -16.79
N GLN A 74 13.01 -18.29 -15.54
CA GLN A 74 12.37 -17.67 -14.39
C GLN A 74 12.62 -16.15 -14.35
N LEU A 75 13.86 -15.72 -14.61
CA LEU A 75 14.25 -14.32 -14.64
C LEU A 75 13.44 -13.55 -15.70
N VAL A 76 13.39 -14.06 -16.94
CA VAL A 76 12.61 -13.45 -18.04
C VAL A 76 11.14 -13.31 -17.66
N PHE A 77 10.54 -14.35 -17.08
CA PHE A 77 9.14 -14.32 -16.66
C PHE A 77 8.86 -13.21 -15.64
N VAL A 78 9.74 -13.01 -14.66
CA VAL A 78 9.57 -11.96 -13.65
C VAL A 78 9.81 -10.57 -14.25
N LEU A 79 10.90 -10.39 -15.00
CA LEU A 79 11.25 -9.08 -15.58
C LEU A 79 10.21 -8.58 -16.59
N THR A 80 9.68 -9.45 -17.45
CA THR A 80 8.63 -9.11 -18.42
C THR A 80 7.33 -8.69 -17.73
N LYS A 81 6.99 -9.31 -16.59
CA LYS A 81 5.89 -8.86 -15.74
C LYS A 81 6.13 -7.48 -15.14
N MET A 82 7.33 -7.24 -14.62
CA MET A 82 7.70 -5.96 -14.01
C MET A 82 7.62 -4.78 -14.98
N VAL A 83 7.94 -4.99 -16.26
CA VAL A 83 7.89 -3.95 -17.29
C VAL A 83 6.60 -3.96 -18.13
N GLY A 84 5.65 -4.84 -17.80
CA GLY A 84 4.38 -4.95 -18.53
C GLY A 84 4.46 -5.70 -19.87
N SER A 85 5.65 -6.12 -20.31
CA SER A 85 5.86 -6.81 -21.60
C SER A 85 5.31 -8.23 -21.67
N HIS A 86 4.82 -8.78 -20.56
CA HIS A 86 4.04 -10.03 -20.52
C HIS A 86 2.63 -9.90 -21.12
N VAL A 87 2.13 -8.67 -21.35
CA VAL A 87 0.82 -8.42 -21.93
C VAL A 87 0.99 -8.00 -23.38
N GLU A 88 0.35 -8.73 -24.30
CA GLU A 88 0.22 -8.29 -25.68
C GLU A 88 -0.86 -7.22 -25.77
N HIS A 89 -0.45 -5.95 -25.86
CA HIS A 89 -1.38 -4.83 -26.01
C HIS A 89 -1.87 -4.74 -27.46
N LYS A 90 -3.16 -5.01 -27.68
CA LYS A 90 -3.82 -4.84 -28.99
C LYS A 90 -4.53 -3.49 -29.03
N PRO A 91 -4.06 -2.50 -29.82
CA PRO A 91 -4.70 -1.21 -29.89
C PRO A 91 -6.09 -1.33 -30.51
N PHE A 92 -7.12 -0.82 -29.83
CA PHE A 92 -8.49 -0.75 -30.36
C PHE A 92 -8.55 0.03 -31.68
N TYR A 93 -7.76 1.12 -31.79
CA TYR A 93 -7.56 1.87 -33.01
C TYR A 93 -6.12 1.72 -33.51
N LYS A 94 -5.89 0.73 -34.41
CA LYS A 94 -4.55 0.34 -34.90
C LYS A 94 -3.71 1.51 -35.45
N ASN A 95 -4.35 2.45 -36.16
CA ASN A 95 -3.70 3.57 -36.85
C ASN A 95 -3.84 4.93 -36.12
N PHE A 96 -3.98 4.93 -34.80
CA PHE A 96 -3.92 6.16 -33.99
C PHE A 96 -2.58 6.92 -34.22
N PRO A 97 -2.55 8.28 -34.20
CA PRO A 97 -3.67 9.20 -33.99
C PRO A 97 -4.45 9.59 -35.26
N GLU A 98 -3.82 9.53 -36.43
CA GLU A 98 -4.35 10.11 -37.67
C GLU A 98 -5.68 9.48 -38.09
N HIS A 99 -5.78 8.16 -38.06
CA HIS A 99 -7.01 7.46 -38.42
C HIS A 99 -8.13 7.74 -37.43
N LEU A 100 -7.83 7.76 -36.12
CA LEU A 100 -8.84 8.08 -35.10
C LEU A 100 -9.43 9.47 -35.32
N ALA A 101 -8.57 10.46 -35.62
CA ALA A 101 -8.99 11.83 -35.89
C ALA A 101 -9.85 11.97 -37.17
N SER A 102 -9.78 10.99 -38.08
CA SER A 102 -10.58 10.96 -39.31
C SER A 102 -11.96 10.32 -39.16
N LEU A 103 -12.21 9.59 -38.07
CA LEU A 103 -13.49 8.94 -37.82
C LEU A 103 -14.55 9.95 -37.40
N SER A 104 -15.80 9.73 -37.84
CA SER A 104 -16.92 10.55 -37.39
C SER A 104 -17.31 10.22 -35.94
N GLU A 105 -18.03 11.13 -35.27
CA GLU A 105 -18.58 10.86 -33.94
C GLU A 105 -19.48 9.62 -33.92
N LEU A 106 -20.22 9.38 -35.01
CA LEU A 106 -21.06 8.20 -35.16
C LEU A 106 -20.24 6.91 -35.23
N ASP A 107 -19.14 6.90 -35.97
CA ASP A 107 -18.25 5.73 -36.05
C ASP A 107 -17.63 5.42 -34.69
N LEU A 108 -17.16 6.46 -33.99
CA LEU A 108 -16.61 6.32 -32.63
C LEU A 108 -17.65 5.75 -31.67
N TYR A 109 -18.88 6.26 -31.72
CA TYR A 109 -19.98 5.79 -30.88
C TYR A 109 -20.39 4.35 -31.20
N MET A 110 -20.53 4.00 -32.49
CA MET A 110 -20.87 2.65 -32.93
C MET A 110 -19.78 1.64 -32.57
N ASN A 111 -18.51 1.98 -32.80
CA ASN A 111 -17.39 1.12 -32.43
C ASN A 111 -17.39 0.83 -30.91
N ALA A 112 -17.61 1.84 -30.09
CA ALA A 112 -17.71 1.67 -28.64
C ALA A 112 -18.91 0.77 -28.27
N LEU A 113 -20.10 1.05 -28.80
CA LEU A 113 -21.31 0.26 -28.52
C LEU A 113 -21.13 -1.22 -28.86
N VAL A 114 -20.66 -1.54 -30.08
CA VAL A 114 -20.47 -2.93 -30.52
C VAL A 114 -19.38 -3.61 -29.69
N HIS A 115 -18.31 -2.91 -29.36
CA HIS A 115 -17.27 -3.44 -28.48
C HIS A 115 -17.83 -3.82 -27.09
N TYR A 116 -18.64 -2.94 -26.49
CA TYR A 116 -19.25 -3.24 -25.18
C TYR A 116 -20.33 -4.32 -25.26
N TRP A 117 -21.19 -4.33 -26.29
CA TRP A 117 -22.20 -5.38 -26.48
C TRP A 117 -21.61 -6.77 -26.67
N THR A 118 -20.38 -6.84 -27.15
CA THR A 118 -19.66 -8.11 -27.35
C THR A 118 -18.70 -8.42 -26.21
N ASN A 119 -18.80 -7.72 -25.08
CA ASN A 119 -17.88 -7.86 -23.93
C ASN A 119 -16.40 -7.78 -24.34
N GLY A 120 -16.10 -6.91 -25.31
CA GLY A 120 -14.77 -6.66 -25.81
C GLY A 120 -14.24 -7.65 -26.85
N GLN A 121 -15.03 -8.63 -27.27
CA GLN A 121 -14.61 -9.61 -28.28
C GLN A 121 -14.50 -9.00 -29.68
N TRP A 122 -15.37 -8.04 -30.01
CA TRP A 122 -15.31 -7.35 -31.29
C TRP A 122 -14.33 -6.17 -31.22
N MET A 123 -13.48 -6.06 -32.25
CA MET A 123 -12.62 -4.90 -32.50
C MET A 123 -12.78 -4.48 -33.95
N PRO A 124 -12.70 -3.18 -34.26
CA PRO A 124 -12.77 -2.74 -35.64
C PRO A 124 -11.53 -3.19 -36.42
N GLU A 125 -11.77 -3.77 -37.59
CA GLU A 125 -10.70 -4.22 -38.47
C GLU A 125 -10.21 -3.08 -39.37
N TYR A 126 -8.96 -2.67 -39.15
CA TYR A 126 -8.26 -1.73 -40.02
C TYR A 126 -6.99 -2.36 -40.57
N VAL A 127 -6.60 -1.96 -41.79
CA VAL A 127 -5.29 -2.26 -42.36
C VAL A 127 -4.24 -1.49 -41.57
N THR A 128 -3.32 -2.20 -40.91
CA THR A 128 -2.25 -1.57 -40.13
C THR A 128 -1.30 -0.83 -41.07
N GLN A 129 -1.13 0.47 -40.85
CA GLN A 129 -0.11 1.25 -41.56
C GLN A 129 1.28 0.97 -41.00
N SER A 130 2.28 0.88 -41.88
CA SER A 130 3.67 0.71 -41.46
C SER A 130 4.13 1.93 -40.68
N ARG A 131 4.69 1.70 -39.50
CA ARG A 131 5.32 2.74 -38.66
C ARG A 131 6.82 2.54 -38.70
N PHE A 132 7.57 3.64 -38.69
CA PHE A 132 9.00 3.56 -38.42
C PHE A 132 9.22 2.94 -37.05
N PRO A 133 10.25 2.09 -36.87
CA PRO A 133 10.63 1.62 -35.56
C PRO A 133 10.88 2.84 -34.67
N MET A 134 10.32 2.83 -33.47
CA MET A 134 10.60 3.88 -32.50
C MET A 134 12.09 3.77 -32.16
N ASN A 135 12.83 4.88 -32.22
CA ASN A 135 14.17 4.88 -31.64
C ASN A 135 13.97 4.67 -30.15
N GLU A 136 14.27 3.47 -29.67
CA GLU A 136 14.37 3.18 -28.25
C GLU A 136 15.47 4.13 -27.74
N GLY A 137 15.06 5.18 -27.02
CA GLY A 137 16.02 6.04 -26.33
C GLY A 137 16.91 5.21 -25.41
N ASN A 138 17.94 5.83 -24.82
CA ASN A 138 18.78 5.13 -23.84
C ASN A 138 17.89 4.55 -22.72
N LEU A 139 17.68 3.23 -22.72
CA LEU A 139 16.94 2.54 -21.67
C LEU A 139 17.60 2.91 -20.33
N GLN A 140 16.79 3.28 -19.33
CA GLN A 140 17.30 3.41 -17.97
C GLN A 140 17.64 2.01 -17.47
N ILE A 141 18.89 1.60 -17.70
CA ILE A 141 19.41 0.29 -17.32
C ILE A 141 19.42 0.19 -15.79
N ARG A 142 18.78 -0.85 -15.28
CA ARG A 142 18.78 -1.22 -13.85
C ARG A 142 19.70 -2.41 -13.63
N GLU A 143 20.63 -2.25 -12.70
CA GLU A 143 21.54 -3.33 -12.33
C GLU A 143 20.88 -4.29 -11.34
N ILE A 144 20.83 -5.58 -11.69
CA ILE A 144 20.42 -6.68 -10.82
C ILE A 144 21.62 -7.13 -10.02
N ASN A 145 21.52 -6.93 -8.71
CA ASN A 145 22.57 -7.26 -7.76
C ASN A 145 22.34 -8.65 -7.16
N ILE A 146 23.39 -9.25 -6.60
CA ILE A 146 23.25 -10.53 -5.88
C ILE A 146 22.46 -10.32 -4.59
N GLY A 147 21.47 -11.19 -4.36
CA GLY A 147 20.62 -11.20 -3.18
C GLY A 147 20.87 -12.39 -2.27
N SER A 148 20.36 -12.28 -1.04
CA SER A 148 20.38 -13.34 -0.04
C SER A 148 19.00 -13.61 0.54
N ILE A 149 18.85 -14.74 1.24
CA ILE A 149 17.65 -15.05 2.03
C ILE A 149 17.40 -13.97 3.09
N SER A 150 18.47 -13.41 3.66
CA SER A 150 18.34 -12.30 4.63
C SER A 150 17.72 -11.06 3.98
N ASP A 151 18.06 -10.75 2.72
CA ASP A 151 17.44 -9.64 2.00
C ASP A 151 15.96 -9.88 1.77
N PHE A 152 15.60 -11.14 1.45
CA PHE A 152 14.21 -11.57 1.27
C PHE A 152 13.41 -11.39 2.56
N ASP A 153 13.91 -11.91 3.68
CA ASP A 153 13.26 -11.79 4.98
C ASP A 153 13.15 -10.32 5.43
N GLN A 154 14.18 -9.53 5.17
CA GLN A 154 14.23 -8.12 5.55
C GLN A 154 13.13 -7.30 4.85
N ILE A 155 12.65 -7.70 3.66
CA ILE A 155 11.51 -7.05 3.01
C ILE A 155 10.27 -7.13 3.92
N PHE A 156 9.96 -8.32 4.44
CA PHE A 156 8.78 -8.54 5.27
C PHE A 156 8.92 -7.93 6.67
N ILE A 157 10.13 -7.97 7.24
CA ILE A 157 10.43 -7.27 8.49
C ILE A 157 10.18 -5.77 8.33
N ASN A 158 10.62 -5.18 7.21
CA ASN A 158 10.39 -3.77 6.91
C ASN A 158 8.91 -3.45 6.67
N MET A 159 8.15 -4.35 6.02
CA MET A 159 6.70 -4.20 5.86
C MET A 159 5.99 -4.20 7.22
N ALA A 160 6.35 -5.11 8.12
CA ALA A 160 5.78 -5.20 9.47
C ALA A 160 6.17 -4.00 10.36
N ALA A 161 7.42 -3.52 10.27
CA ALA A 161 7.92 -2.39 11.04
C ALA A 161 7.54 -1.02 10.44
N GLY A 162 6.95 -1.02 9.25
CA GLY A 162 6.55 0.18 8.51
C GLY A 162 5.56 1.05 9.28
N ARG A 163 5.71 2.38 9.16
CA ARG A 163 4.78 3.37 9.74
C ARG A 163 3.68 3.82 8.77
N GLY A 164 3.77 3.41 7.51
CA GLY A 164 2.75 3.63 6.48
C GLY A 164 1.73 2.50 6.46
N SER A 165 0.56 2.76 5.85
CA SER A 165 -0.34 1.68 5.43
C SER A 165 0.28 0.94 4.25
N LEU A 166 0.16 -0.39 4.24
CA LEU A 166 0.58 -1.23 3.11
C LEU A 166 -0.46 -1.15 1.97
N SER A 167 -0.01 -1.26 0.73
CA SER A 167 -0.90 -1.48 -0.42
C SER A 167 -1.61 -2.83 -0.29
N ILE A 168 -2.72 -3.04 -1.00
CA ILE A 168 -3.44 -4.33 -1.00
C ILE A 168 -2.51 -5.47 -1.46
N HIS A 169 -1.69 -5.21 -2.48
CA HIS A 169 -0.68 -6.14 -2.95
C HIS A 169 0.31 -6.53 -1.84
N ASP A 170 0.82 -5.55 -1.10
CA ASP A 170 1.80 -5.81 -0.03
C ASP A 170 1.16 -6.45 1.20
N GLN A 171 -0.13 -6.21 1.43
CA GLN A 171 -0.90 -6.94 2.44
C GLN A 171 -1.03 -8.42 2.06
N ASN A 172 -1.40 -8.72 0.81
CA ASN A 172 -1.49 -10.10 0.33
C ASN A 172 -0.13 -10.80 0.37
N LEU A 173 0.94 -10.11 -0.05
CA LEU A 173 2.30 -10.63 -0.04
C LEU A 173 2.80 -10.92 1.39
N LEU A 174 2.53 -10.02 2.34
CA LEU A 174 2.85 -10.25 3.75
C LEU A 174 2.03 -11.41 4.35
N GLY A 175 0.74 -11.52 4.01
CA GLY A 175 -0.10 -12.63 4.42
C GLY A 175 0.44 -13.97 3.92
N TRP A 176 0.79 -14.06 2.62
CA TRP A 176 1.41 -15.24 2.02
C TRP A 176 2.72 -15.64 2.73
N TYR A 177 3.59 -14.66 3.04
CA TYR A 177 4.82 -14.93 3.76
C TYR A 177 4.56 -15.49 5.16
N ILE A 178 3.60 -14.92 5.91
CA ILE A 178 3.24 -15.40 7.25
C ILE A 178 2.65 -16.81 7.17
N GLN A 179 1.77 -17.07 6.21
CA GLN A 179 1.15 -18.37 6.01
C GLN A 179 2.19 -19.48 5.77
N LYS A 180 3.22 -19.21 4.95
CA LYS A 180 4.26 -20.19 4.61
C LYS A 180 5.40 -20.29 5.60
N ALA A 181 5.73 -19.20 6.31
CA ALA A 181 6.87 -19.16 7.21
C ALA A 181 6.77 -20.24 8.30
N ASP A 182 7.90 -20.83 8.67
CA ASP A 182 7.99 -21.66 9.88
C ASP A 182 7.72 -20.81 11.13
N SER A 183 7.00 -21.38 12.09
CA SER A 183 6.48 -20.62 13.23
C SER A 183 7.58 -20.08 14.15
N ASP A 184 8.71 -20.77 14.30
CA ASP A 184 9.83 -20.29 15.12
C ASP A 184 10.60 -19.19 14.40
N ASN A 185 10.89 -19.38 13.11
CA ASN A 185 11.54 -18.36 12.28
C ASN A 185 10.72 -17.07 12.18
N LEU A 186 9.40 -17.18 12.06
CA LEU A 186 8.50 -16.02 11.99
C LEU A 186 8.62 -15.15 13.26
N ILE A 187 8.68 -15.78 14.44
CA ILE A 187 8.73 -15.07 15.73
C ILE A 187 10.01 -14.28 15.89
N GLU A 188 11.15 -14.90 15.58
CA GLU A 188 12.46 -14.24 15.67
C GLU A 188 12.54 -13.01 14.78
N ARG A 189 11.76 -12.98 13.69
CA ARG A 189 11.76 -11.91 12.69
C ARG A 189 10.72 -10.82 12.94
N LEU A 190 9.72 -11.07 13.79
CA LEU A 190 8.72 -10.05 14.07
C LEU A 190 9.33 -8.86 14.83
N PRO A 191 9.07 -7.61 14.40
CA PRO A 191 9.60 -6.44 15.09
C PRO A 191 8.98 -6.31 16.49
N GLU A 192 9.72 -5.73 17.43
CA GLU A 192 9.21 -5.48 18.80
C GLU A 192 7.90 -4.69 18.82
N THR A 193 7.71 -3.81 17.83
CA THR A 193 6.50 -3.03 17.66
C THR A 193 6.06 -3.02 16.20
N ILE A 194 4.75 -3.12 15.98
CA ILE A 194 4.11 -2.96 14.68
C ILE A 194 3.32 -1.64 14.74
N PRO A 195 3.84 -0.54 14.13
CA PRO A 195 3.26 0.79 14.31
C PRO A 195 1.87 0.94 13.69
N THR A 196 1.66 0.37 12.50
CA THR A 196 0.42 0.49 11.75
C THR A 196 -0.61 -0.52 12.24
N LYS A 197 -1.79 -0.03 12.65
CA LYS A 197 -2.84 -0.90 13.21
C LYS A 197 -3.48 -1.84 12.19
N GLU A 198 -3.52 -1.45 10.92
CA GLU A 198 -3.97 -2.31 9.81
C GLU A 198 -3.01 -3.49 9.62
N THR A 199 -1.71 -3.19 9.45
CA THR A 199 -0.64 -4.20 9.36
C THR A 199 -0.60 -5.11 10.57
N LEU A 200 -0.76 -4.56 11.78
CA LEU A 200 -0.83 -5.34 13.01
C LEU A 200 -1.96 -6.37 12.97
N SER A 201 -3.16 -5.95 12.57
CA SER A 201 -4.31 -6.84 12.53
C SER A 201 -4.18 -7.93 11.47
N LEU A 202 -3.63 -7.59 10.29
CA LEU A 202 -3.30 -8.57 9.25
C LEU A 202 -2.30 -9.62 9.75
N ILE A 203 -1.22 -9.19 10.41
CA ILE A 203 -0.20 -10.10 10.94
C ILE A 203 -0.82 -11.04 11.98
N ILE A 204 -1.57 -10.48 12.93
CA ILE A 204 -2.17 -11.26 14.02
C ILE A 204 -3.22 -12.24 13.50
N SER A 205 -4.09 -11.84 12.57
CA SER A 205 -5.12 -12.75 12.03
C SER A 205 -4.48 -13.95 11.34
N ASN A 206 -3.45 -13.73 10.51
CA ASN A 206 -2.71 -14.81 9.86
C ASN A 206 -1.96 -15.71 10.88
N ILE A 207 -1.41 -15.14 11.96
CA ILE A 207 -0.82 -15.95 13.05
C ILE A 207 -1.89 -16.82 13.74
N LEU A 208 -3.08 -16.28 14.03
CA LEU A 208 -4.15 -17.05 14.67
C LEU A 208 -4.66 -18.20 13.79
N GLU A 209 -4.67 -17.99 12.48
CA GLU A 209 -5.15 -18.94 11.48
C GLU A 209 -4.14 -20.04 11.16
N PHE A 210 -2.88 -19.67 10.87
CA PHE A 210 -1.87 -20.61 10.38
C PHE A 210 -0.88 -21.06 11.47
N HIS A 211 -0.77 -20.35 12.60
CA HIS A 211 0.20 -20.59 13.67
C HIS A 211 -0.48 -20.68 15.05
N ALA A 212 -1.42 -21.63 15.17
CA ALA A 212 -2.27 -21.76 16.36
C ALA A 212 -1.51 -22.04 17.67
N ASP A 213 -0.29 -22.56 17.59
CA ASP A 213 0.64 -22.75 18.73
C ASP A 213 1.24 -21.45 19.25
N LYS A 214 1.16 -20.36 18.46
CA LYS A 214 1.76 -19.04 18.79
C LYS A 214 0.76 -17.98 19.22
N ARG A 215 -0.48 -18.38 19.58
CA ARG A 215 -1.58 -17.48 19.98
C ARG A 215 -1.24 -16.50 21.10
N GLU A 216 -0.36 -16.88 22.02
CA GLU A 216 0.03 -16.02 23.14
C GLU A 216 0.75 -14.74 22.67
N LEU A 217 1.42 -14.77 21.51
CA LEU A 217 2.08 -13.59 20.93
C LEU A 217 1.12 -12.46 20.62
N VAL A 218 -0.14 -12.78 20.33
CA VAL A 218 -1.18 -11.79 20.04
C VAL A 218 -1.34 -10.80 21.19
N THR A 219 -1.24 -11.29 22.42
CA THR A 219 -1.37 -10.47 23.63
C THR A 219 -0.23 -9.45 23.77
N LYS A 220 0.95 -9.72 23.21
CA LYS A 220 2.11 -8.79 23.23
C LYS A 220 1.83 -7.51 22.43
N TYR A 221 1.09 -7.63 21.32
CA TYR A 221 0.94 -6.52 20.38
C TYR A 221 -0.41 -5.78 20.45
N ILE A 222 -1.49 -6.45 20.87
CA ILE A 222 -2.81 -5.83 21.06
C ILE A 222 -2.77 -4.93 22.31
N LYS A 223 -3.07 -3.64 22.15
CA LYS A 223 -3.01 -2.67 23.28
C LYS A 223 -4.33 -1.94 23.52
N THR A 224 -5.22 -1.90 22.54
CA THR A 224 -6.43 -1.08 22.55
C THR A 224 -7.63 -1.88 22.06
N ALA A 225 -8.84 -1.47 22.45
CA ALA A 225 -10.03 -2.15 21.95
C ALA A 225 -10.20 -1.94 20.44
N THR A 226 -9.69 -0.83 19.89
CA THR A 226 -9.66 -0.62 18.43
C THR A 226 -8.76 -1.64 17.71
N ASP A 227 -7.65 -2.09 18.33
CA ASP A 227 -6.83 -3.17 17.77
C ASP A 227 -7.61 -4.49 17.74
N VAL A 228 -8.37 -4.77 18.81
CA VAL A 228 -9.28 -5.93 18.87
C VAL A 228 -10.39 -5.83 17.82
N LEU A 229 -10.99 -4.66 17.62
CA LEU A 229 -12.00 -4.44 16.58
C LEU A 229 -11.47 -4.79 15.19
N ARG A 230 -10.26 -4.35 14.86
CA ARG A 230 -9.62 -4.67 13.57
C ARG A 230 -9.27 -6.15 13.45
N LEU A 231 -8.85 -6.80 14.54
CA LEU A 231 -8.65 -8.25 14.56
C LEU A 231 -9.95 -9.00 14.24
N ILE A 232 -11.04 -8.69 14.95
CA ILE A 232 -12.36 -9.30 14.73
C ILE A 232 -12.84 -9.06 13.29
N THR A 233 -12.58 -7.86 12.77
CA THR A 233 -12.90 -7.47 11.38
C THR A 233 -12.12 -8.32 10.38
N SER A 234 -10.80 -8.45 10.57
CA SER A 234 -9.95 -9.29 9.72
C SER A 234 -10.34 -10.77 9.78
N LEU A 235 -10.69 -11.29 10.97
CA LEU A 235 -11.18 -12.67 11.13
C LEU A 235 -12.53 -12.92 10.47
N SER A 236 -13.24 -11.86 10.06
CA SER A 236 -14.53 -11.92 9.36
C SER A 236 -14.42 -11.40 7.92
N ASP A 237 -13.21 -11.40 7.35
CA ASP A 237 -12.92 -10.95 5.97
C ASP A 237 -13.42 -9.55 5.63
N GLY A 238 -13.46 -8.67 6.64
CA GLY A 238 -13.88 -7.28 6.48
C GLY A 238 -12.74 -6.29 6.26
N ASP A 239 -13.11 -5.05 5.91
CA ASP A 239 -12.18 -3.94 5.76
C ASP A 239 -11.47 -3.57 7.08
N ILE A 240 -10.19 -3.94 7.20
CA ILE A 240 -9.32 -3.71 8.36
C ILE A 240 -9.10 -2.20 8.61
N SER A 241 -9.33 -1.34 7.62
CA SER A 241 -9.30 0.12 7.80
C SER A 241 -10.47 0.64 8.64
N LEU A 242 -11.52 -0.19 8.80
CA LEU A 242 -12.80 0.08 9.44
C LEU A 242 -13.65 1.13 8.71
N ALA A 243 -13.36 1.43 7.43
CA ALA A 243 -14.10 2.40 6.65
C ALA A 243 -15.47 1.85 6.21
N SER A 244 -15.54 0.58 5.80
CA SER A 244 -16.80 -0.10 5.52
C SER A 244 -17.38 -0.80 6.77
N ASN A 245 -18.64 -1.24 6.66
CA ASN A 245 -19.24 -2.13 7.65
C ASN A 245 -18.86 -3.58 7.39
N THR A 246 -18.82 -4.38 8.45
CA THR A 246 -18.39 -5.78 8.36
C THR A 246 -19.50 -6.68 8.89
N ARG A 247 -19.78 -7.75 8.14
CA ARG A 247 -20.64 -8.83 8.61
C ARG A 247 -19.80 -9.79 9.46
N PHE A 248 -19.89 -9.65 10.78
CA PHE A 248 -19.11 -10.51 11.69
C PHE A 248 -19.58 -11.96 11.65
N ARG A 249 -18.63 -12.89 11.46
CA ARG A 249 -18.89 -14.34 11.54
C ARG A 249 -19.16 -14.79 12.98
N SER A 250 -19.55 -16.04 13.12
CA SER A 250 -19.60 -16.70 14.43
C SER A 250 -18.19 -17.05 14.89
N PHE A 251 -17.91 -16.82 16.17
CA PHE A 251 -16.66 -17.19 16.83
C PHE A 251 -16.84 -18.45 17.68
N THR A 252 -15.84 -19.32 17.65
CA THR A 252 -15.73 -20.50 18.52
C THR A 252 -15.54 -20.09 19.99
N ARG A 253 -15.81 -21.00 20.93
CA ARG A 253 -15.63 -20.72 22.37
C ARG A 253 -14.19 -20.28 22.72
N PRO A 254 -13.12 -20.90 22.19
CA PRO A 254 -11.75 -20.43 22.41
C PRO A 254 -11.50 -19.02 21.87
N GLU A 255 -11.99 -18.70 20.67
CA GLU A 255 -11.85 -17.36 20.08
C GLU A 255 -12.58 -16.30 20.93
N ARG A 256 -13.80 -16.59 21.39
CA ARG A 256 -14.55 -15.67 22.27
C ARG A 256 -13.77 -15.36 23.55
N ARG A 257 -13.21 -16.38 24.19
CA ARG A 257 -12.41 -16.22 25.42
C ARG A 257 -11.15 -15.40 25.18
N LEU A 258 -10.45 -15.65 24.07
CA LEU A 258 -9.27 -14.86 23.68
C LEU A 258 -9.64 -13.39 23.41
N ILE A 259 -10.69 -13.16 22.62
CA ILE A 259 -11.12 -11.80 22.28
C ILE A 259 -11.56 -11.03 23.53
N LEU A 260 -12.32 -11.66 24.41
CA LEU A 260 -12.77 -11.04 25.66
C LEU A 260 -11.61 -10.81 26.63
N SER A 261 -10.63 -11.71 26.72
CA SER A 261 -9.44 -11.47 27.56
C SER A 261 -8.60 -10.31 27.06
N LEU A 262 -8.45 -10.17 25.74
CA LEU A 262 -7.76 -9.02 25.13
C LEU A 262 -8.49 -7.70 25.44
N LEU A 263 -9.82 -7.69 25.36
CA LEU A 263 -10.63 -6.51 25.71
C LEU A 263 -10.52 -6.16 27.19
N ASP A 264 -10.56 -7.16 28.07
CA ASP A 264 -10.48 -6.95 29.52
C ASP A 264 -9.15 -6.29 29.94
N GLY A 265 -8.07 -6.60 29.21
CA GLY A 265 -6.76 -5.96 29.39
C GLY A 265 -6.61 -4.55 28.82
N CYS A 266 -7.61 -4.01 28.10
CA CYS A 266 -7.52 -2.71 27.44
C CYS A 266 -7.77 -1.53 28.39
N LYS A 267 -6.78 -0.64 28.56
CA LYS A 267 -6.84 0.49 29.50
C LYS A 267 -7.95 1.53 29.20
N ASN A 268 -8.22 1.82 27.93
CA ASN A 268 -9.17 2.87 27.51
C ASN A 268 -10.39 2.30 26.77
N ILE A 269 -10.88 1.13 27.21
CA ILE A 269 -11.92 0.37 26.51
C ILE A 269 -13.17 1.19 26.18
N GLU A 270 -13.68 2.00 27.12
CA GLU A 270 -14.90 2.80 26.90
C GLU A 270 -14.71 3.85 25.80
N GLU A 271 -13.57 4.54 25.77
CA GLU A 271 -13.27 5.55 24.76
C GLU A 271 -13.14 4.92 23.38
N ASP A 272 -12.41 3.81 23.28
CA ASP A 272 -12.22 3.08 22.04
C ASP A 272 -13.53 2.47 21.53
N MET A 273 -14.35 1.91 22.43
CA MET A 273 -15.65 1.36 22.07
C MET A 273 -16.65 2.46 21.68
N GLY A 274 -16.62 3.60 22.35
CA GLY A 274 -17.49 4.75 22.04
C GLY A 274 -17.28 5.29 20.62
N ARG A 275 -16.06 5.23 20.08
CA ARG A 275 -15.75 5.63 18.69
C ARG A 275 -16.46 4.77 17.64
N TYR A 276 -16.81 3.53 17.98
CA TYR A 276 -17.40 2.55 17.06
C TYR A 276 -18.58 1.81 17.70
N SER A 277 -19.41 2.50 18.49
CA SER A 277 -20.45 1.90 19.33
C SER A 277 -21.35 0.93 18.55
N GLY A 278 -21.80 1.32 17.35
CA GLY A 278 -22.62 0.47 16.49
C GLY A 278 -21.95 -0.86 16.10
N LYS A 279 -20.65 -0.86 15.80
CA LYS A 279 -19.90 -2.09 15.49
C LYS A 279 -19.78 -2.97 16.73
N TRP A 280 -19.56 -2.38 17.90
CA TRP A 280 -19.47 -3.11 19.17
C TRP A 280 -20.79 -3.73 19.64
N ILE A 281 -21.94 -3.11 19.34
CA ILE A 281 -23.24 -3.73 19.58
C ILE A 281 -23.32 -5.06 18.83
N ARG A 282 -22.98 -5.07 17.53
CA ARG A 282 -22.99 -6.29 16.70
C ARG A 282 -21.96 -7.33 17.14
N ILE A 283 -20.79 -6.90 17.58
CA ILE A 283 -19.77 -7.82 18.13
C ILE A 283 -20.25 -8.46 19.43
N GLY A 284 -20.91 -7.69 20.31
CA GLY A 284 -21.47 -8.20 21.55
C GLY A 284 -22.47 -9.35 21.32
N GLU A 285 -23.25 -9.29 20.24
CA GLU A 285 -24.16 -10.35 19.81
C GLU A 285 -23.43 -11.65 19.44
N ARG A 286 -22.17 -11.57 18.95
CA ARG A 286 -21.35 -12.73 18.56
C ARG A 286 -20.47 -13.28 19.68
N LEU A 287 -20.02 -12.41 20.59
CA LEU A 287 -19.11 -12.78 21.68
C LEU A 287 -19.83 -13.30 22.92
N HIS A 288 -21.08 -12.91 23.14
CA HIS A 288 -21.86 -13.24 24.33
C HIS A 288 -21.10 -12.91 25.65
N PRO A 289 -20.70 -11.65 25.87
CA PRO A 289 -19.86 -11.28 27.02
C PRO A 289 -20.49 -11.59 28.38
N GLY A 290 -21.83 -11.69 28.45
CA GLY A 290 -22.55 -12.06 29.68
C GLY A 290 -22.19 -13.45 30.20
N ASP A 291 -21.95 -14.41 29.32
CA ASP A 291 -21.57 -15.80 29.66
C ASP A 291 -20.21 -15.86 30.37
N TYR A 292 -19.39 -14.81 30.22
CA TYR A 292 -18.04 -14.71 30.76
C TYR A 292 -17.87 -13.51 31.71
N SER A 293 -18.97 -12.95 32.22
CA SER A 293 -18.97 -11.72 33.03
C SER A 293 -18.09 -11.78 34.29
N THR A 294 -17.92 -12.97 34.89
CA THR A 294 -17.03 -13.19 36.04
C THR A 294 -15.56 -13.29 35.65
N GLN A 295 -15.25 -13.76 34.44
CA GLN A 295 -13.89 -13.93 33.94
C GLN A 295 -13.34 -12.64 33.32
N TYR A 296 -14.20 -11.87 32.63
CA TYR A 296 -13.86 -10.65 31.92
C TYR A 296 -14.81 -9.50 32.32
N PRO A 297 -14.75 -9.05 33.59
CA PRO A 297 -15.69 -8.07 34.13
C PRO A 297 -15.56 -6.67 33.50
N VAL A 298 -14.35 -6.25 33.11
CA VAL A 298 -14.10 -4.94 32.48
C VAL A 298 -14.71 -4.91 31.08
N ALA A 299 -14.47 -5.97 30.29
CA ALA A 299 -15.07 -6.12 28.97
C ALA A 299 -16.60 -6.17 29.06
N TYR A 300 -17.14 -6.95 30.01
CA TYR A 300 -18.58 -7.08 30.21
C TYR A 300 -19.26 -5.75 30.54
N GLU A 301 -18.73 -4.98 31.50
CA GLU A 301 -19.32 -3.68 31.86
C GLU A 301 -19.24 -2.66 30.71
N ALA A 302 -18.17 -2.68 29.91
CA ALA A 302 -18.07 -1.84 28.71
C ALA A 302 -19.13 -2.20 27.66
N PHE A 303 -19.32 -3.49 27.36
CA PHE A 303 -20.39 -3.95 26.45
C PHE A 303 -21.79 -3.60 26.96
N LYS A 304 -22.02 -3.72 28.27
CA LYS A 304 -23.29 -3.37 28.91
C LYS A 304 -23.62 -1.87 28.74
N LYS A 305 -22.65 -0.98 28.97
CA LYS A 305 -22.80 0.46 28.74
C LYS A 305 -23.09 0.77 27.27
N VAL A 306 -22.30 0.20 26.35
CA VAL A 306 -22.47 0.37 24.89
C VAL A 306 -23.87 -0.06 24.45
N ARG A 307 -24.34 -1.22 24.92
CA ARG A 307 -25.67 -1.76 24.57
C ARG A 307 -26.81 -0.90 25.12
N LYS A 308 -26.67 -0.37 26.33
CA LYS A 308 -27.69 0.48 26.97
C LYS A 308 -27.71 1.91 26.40
N GLY A 309 -26.64 2.32 25.72
CA GLY A 309 -26.45 3.71 25.29
C GLY A 309 -26.08 4.64 26.46
N ASP A 310 -25.44 4.10 27.50
CA ASP A 310 -24.95 4.91 28.61
C ASP A 310 -23.79 5.82 28.15
N VAL A 311 -23.55 6.91 28.88
CA VAL A 311 -22.42 7.82 28.61
C VAL A 311 -21.11 7.08 28.87
N LEU A 312 -20.33 6.88 27.81
CA LEU A 312 -18.99 6.30 27.86
C LEU A 312 -17.96 7.37 28.17
N TYR A 313 -16.96 7.01 28.99
CA TYR A 313 -15.83 7.88 29.23
C TYR A 313 -15.09 8.18 27.91
N SER A 314 -14.71 9.45 27.70
CA SER A 314 -13.78 9.84 26.66
C SER A 314 -12.85 10.95 27.12
N PHE A 315 -11.57 10.82 26.81
CA PHE A 315 -10.59 11.86 27.10
C PHE A 315 -10.96 13.21 26.48
N ALA A 316 -11.41 13.19 25.21
CA ALA A 316 -11.88 14.40 24.53
C ALA A 316 -13.05 15.05 25.26
N GLY A 317 -14.00 14.26 25.78
CA GLY A 317 -15.13 14.78 26.58
C GLY A 317 -14.67 15.51 27.83
N GLU A 318 -13.66 14.98 28.54
CA GLU A 318 -13.07 15.65 29.71
C GLU A 318 -12.34 16.95 29.36
N VAL A 319 -11.62 16.98 28.23
CA VAL A 319 -10.98 18.20 27.75
C VAL A 319 -12.02 19.25 27.35
N GLU A 320 -13.06 18.87 26.61
CA GLU A 320 -14.14 19.79 26.24
C GLU A 320 -14.90 20.31 27.47
N LYS A 321 -15.10 19.47 28.48
CA LYS A 321 -15.70 19.90 29.76
C LYS A 321 -14.82 20.95 30.43
N ALA A 322 -13.50 20.71 30.53
CA ALA A 322 -12.56 21.65 31.12
C ALA A 322 -12.48 22.98 30.35
N LEU A 323 -12.57 22.94 29.01
CA LEU A 323 -12.63 24.15 28.16
C LEU A 323 -13.91 24.95 28.40
N LYS A 324 -15.07 24.28 28.52
CA LYS A 324 -16.34 24.95 28.83
C LYS A 324 -16.38 25.59 30.22
N GLU A 325 -15.65 24.99 31.16
CA GLU A 325 -15.47 25.51 32.53
C GLU A 325 -14.40 26.62 32.62
N ASP A 326 -13.79 27.03 31.50
CA ASP A 326 -12.68 28.00 31.43
C ASP A 326 -11.50 27.65 32.36
N ASN A 327 -11.27 26.35 32.57
CA ASN A 327 -10.25 25.85 33.50
C ASN A 327 -8.95 25.49 32.76
N PHE A 328 -8.17 26.51 32.40
CA PHE A 328 -6.90 26.37 31.68
C PHE A 328 -5.95 25.33 32.30
N GLU A 329 -5.80 25.36 33.63
CA GLU A 329 -4.90 24.45 34.35
C GLU A 329 -5.33 22.98 34.21
N ARG A 330 -6.65 22.72 34.25
CA ARG A 330 -7.18 21.37 34.00
C ARG A 330 -6.99 20.95 32.55
N VAL A 331 -7.17 21.86 31.59
CA VAL A 331 -6.96 21.60 30.16
C VAL A 331 -5.50 21.19 29.89
N LEU A 332 -4.53 21.96 30.39
CA LEU A 332 -3.11 21.64 30.25
C LEU A 332 -2.76 20.29 30.87
N ARG A 333 -3.13 20.08 32.15
CA ARG A 333 -2.86 18.79 32.84
C ARG A 333 -3.45 17.57 32.13
N LEU A 334 -4.57 17.73 31.43
CA LEU A 334 -5.15 16.66 30.61
C LEU A 334 -4.33 16.47 29.33
N LEU A 335 -4.11 17.55 28.55
CA LEU A 335 -3.47 17.50 27.24
C LEU A 335 -1.99 17.11 27.29
N GLU A 336 -1.27 17.41 28.38
CA GLU A 336 0.09 16.92 28.62
C GLU A 336 0.19 15.39 28.66
N LYS A 337 -0.90 14.70 29.05
CA LYS A 337 -0.97 13.22 29.02
C LYS A 337 -1.09 12.67 27.58
N ARG A 338 -1.46 13.51 26.61
CA ARG A 338 -1.58 13.15 25.19
C ARG A 338 -0.93 14.23 24.32
N PRO A 339 0.42 14.28 24.26
CA PRO A 339 1.17 15.33 23.57
C PRO A 339 0.72 15.60 22.13
N GLY A 340 0.42 14.54 21.37
CA GLY A 340 -0.08 14.69 19.99
C GLY A 340 -1.47 15.31 19.88
N GLU A 341 -2.35 15.15 20.87
CA GLU A 341 -3.63 15.86 20.93
C GLU A 341 -3.44 17.31 21.35
N MET A 342 -2.55 17.58 22.31
CA MET A 342 -2.16 18.94 22.69
C MET A 342 -1.65 19.73 21.49
N ALA A 343 -0.72 19.14 20.75
CA ALA A 343 -0.10 19.73 19.57
C ALA A 343 -1.13 20.18 18.54
N ARG A 344 -2.10 19.31 18.23
CA ARG A 344 -3.19 19.60 17.29
C ARG A 344 -4.19 20.65 17.80
N ARG A 345 -4.20 20.92 19.10
CA ARG A 345 -5.05 21.93 19.75
C ARG A 345 -4.31 23.24 20.06
N LEU A 346 -3.00 23.34 19.81
CA LEU A 346 -2.20 24.54 20.14
C LEU A 346 -2.80 25.84 19.58
N ASP A 347 -3.25 25.82 18.33
CA ASP A 347 -3.90 26.97 17.70
C ASP A 347 -5.14 27.43 18.49
N HIS A 348 -5.99 26.45 18.83
CA HIS A 348 -7.20 26.72 19.59
C HIS A 348 -6.87 27.27 20.98
N LEU A 349 -5.91 26.66 21.68
CA LEU A 349 -5.49 27.10 23.00
C LEU A 349 -4.86 28.49 22.97
N GLY A 350 -4.02 28.78 21.97
CA GLY A 350 -3.41 30.10 21.79
C GLY A 350 -4.45 31.20 21.54
N ARG A 351 -5.55 30.88 20.85
CA ARG A 351 -6.67 31.83 20.67
C ARG A 351 -7.57 31.95 21.89
N ALA A 352 -7.82 30.84 22.58
CA ALA A 352 -8.70 30.81 23.74
C ALA A 352 -8.06 31.49 24.97
N TYR A 353 -6.74 31.38 25.12
CA TYR A 353 -6.01 31.91 26.27
C TYR A 353 -4.82 32.81 25.87
N PRO A 354 -5.06 34.00 25.27
CA PRO A 354 -3.98 34.90 24.84
C PRO A 354 -3.02 35.31 25.96
N GLN A 355 -3.55 35.41 27.19
CA GLN A 355 -2.77 35.81 28.37
C GLN A 355 -1.93 34.67 28.97
N LYS A 356 -2.02 33.45 28.42
CA LYS A 356 -1.34 32.25 28.92
C LYS A 356 -0.35 31.66 27.92
N HIS A 357 0.04 32.42 26.90
CA HIS A 357 0.99 31.97 25.86
C HIS A 357 2.28 31.43 26.44
N ASN A 358 2.90 32.13 27.40
CA ASN A 358 4.17 31.66 28.00
C ASN A 358 4.03 30.28 28.65
N THR A 359 3.01 30.08 29.48
CA THR A 359 2.75 28.78 30.13
C THR A 359 2.44 27.69 29.12
N LEU A 360 1.69 28.02 28.05
CA LEU A 360 1.38 27.07 26.98
C LEU A 360 2.63 26.66 26.20
N ILE A 361 3.53 27.61 25.91
CA ILE A 361 4.80 27.38 25.23
C ILE A 361 5.74 26.54 26.10
N GLU A 362 5.87 26.87 27.39
CA GLU A 362 6.66 26.11 28.35
C GLU A 362 6.18 24.65 28.42
N SER A 363 4.87 24.46 28.64
CA SER A 363 4.26 23.12 28.66
C SER A 363 4.52 22.37 27.35
N PHE A 364 4.28 23.01 26.19
CA PHE A 364 4.54 22.39 24.89
C PHE A 364 6.01 21.99 24.69
N SER A 365 6.95 22.85 25.11
CA SER A 365 8.38 22.56 25.03
C SER A 365 8.77 21.31 25.82
N THR A 366 8.15 21.06 26.98
CA THR A 366 8.48 19.89 27.82
C THR A 366 8.01 18.56 27.21
N ILE A 367 6.94 18.59 26.41
CA ILE A 367 6.33 17.39 25.81
C ILE A 367 6.68 17.19 24.33
N ALA A 368 7.38 18.15 23.70
CA ALA A 368 7.69 18.12 22.27
C ALA A 368 8.42 16.83 21.86
N ASN A 369 9.27 16.30 22.75
CA ASN A 369 10.03 15.06 22.56
C ASN A 369 9.19 13.78 22.41
N GLN A 370 7.90 13.84 22.77
CA GLN A 370 6.96 12.73 22.66
C GLN A 370 6.09 12.82 21.40
N ILE A 371 6.26 13.87 20.60
CA ILE A 371 5.45 14.13 19.40
C ILE A 371 6.16 13.56 18.17
N SER A 372 5.39 12.93 17.28
CA SER A 372 5.94 12.37 16.04
C SER A 372 6.45 13.47 15.10
N SER A 373 7.53 13.17 14.38
CA SER A 373 8.14 14.09 13.40
C SER A 373 7.13 14.61 12.38
N GLN A 374 6.16 13.77 11.97
CA GLN A 374 5.06 14.16 11.10
C GLN A 374 4.22 15.30 11.67
N VAL A 375 3.81 15.20 12.94
CA VAL A 375 2.98 16.23 13.59
C VAL A 375 3.80 17.50 13.79
N LEU A 376 5.07 17.39 14.15
CA LEU A 376 5.97 18.55 14.27
C LEU A 376 6.12 19.29 12.93
N LEU A 377 6.31 18.57 11.81
CA LEU A 377 6.35 19.16 10.47
C LEU A 377 5.03 19.86 10.09
N GLN A 378 3.89 19.24 10.44
CA GLN A 378 2.57 19.85 10.23
C GLN A 378 2.40 21.14 11.02
N LEU A 379 2.88 21.19 12.26
CA LEU A 379 2.84 22.40 13.09
C LEU A 379 3.73 23.50 12.51
N ILE A 380 4.95 23.17 12.07
CA ILE A 380 5.84 24.14 11.42
C ILE A 380 5.14 24.75 10.20
N ALA A 381 4.59 23.92 9.32
CA ALA A 381 3.87 24.38 8.14
C ALA A 381 2.64 25.24 8.51
N HIS A 382 1.88 24.84 9.53
CA HIS A 382 0.72 25.58 10.01
C HIS A 382 1.11 26.96 10.58
N PHE A 383 2.02 27.00 11.56
CA PHE A 383 2.36 28.23 12.30
C PHE A 383 3.22 29.21 11.48
N LYS A 384 4.03 28.75 10.51
CA LYS A 384 4.73 29.64 9.56
C LYS A 384 3.76 30.42 8.66
N ASN A 385 2.62 29.81 8.32
CA ASN A 385 1.64 30.39 7.39
C ASN A 385 0.37 30.88 8.11
N ARG A 386 0.31 30.81 9.45
CA ARG A 386 -0.94 30.94 10.19
C ARG A 386 -1.62 32.30 10.07
N ASN A 387 -0.83 33.37 10.01
CA ASN A 387 -1.32 34.74 9.89
C ASN A 387 -1.36 35.23 8.43
N GLN A 388 -1.08 34.37 7.44
CA GLN A 388 -1.28 34.74 6.05
C GLN A 388 -2.77 34.99 5.78
N GLU A 389 -3.07 36.00 4.97
CA GLU A 389 -4.44 36.31 4.59
C GLU A 389 -5.02 35.19 3.73
N ILE A 390 -5.96 34.44 4.31
CA ILE A 390 -6.70 33.40 3.64
C ILE A 390 -8.19 33.73 3.80
N ASN A 391 -8.82 34.11 2.69
CA ASN A 391 -10.23 34.55 2.67
C ASN A 391 -11.23 33.42 2.93
N ALA A 392 -10.82 32.16 2.77
CA ALA A 392 -11.70 31.02 2.98
C ALA A 392 -10.95 29.79 3.52
N ARG A 393 -11.57 29.06 4.46
CA ARG A 393 -11.04 27.80 4.99
C ARG A 393 -11.83 26.63 4.42
N ALA A 394 -11.13 25.66 3.86
CA ALA A 394 -11.70 24.42 3.36
C ALA A 394 -11.53 23.28 4.38
N PHE A 395 -12.60 22.54 4.62
CA PHE A 395 -12.63 21.35 5.46
C PHE A 395 -13.08 20.17 4.61
N PHE A 396 -12.29 19.10 4.60
CA PHE A 396 -12.61 17.88 3.86
C PHE A 396 -13.21 16.86 4.83
N PRO A 397 -14.52 16.58 4.77
CA PRO A 397 -15.11 15.50 5.54
C PRO A 397 -14.38 14.19 5.23
N LYS A 398 -14.02 13.44 6.28
CA LYS A 398 -13.29 12.19 6.14
C LYS A 398 -14.06 11.22 5.24
N GLY A 399 -13.43 10.76 4.16
CA GLY A 399 -14.00 9.79 3.22
C GLY A 399 -14.90 10.40 2.14
N ASN A 400 -15.11 11.73 2.11
CA ASN A 400 -15.92 12.36 1.08
C ASN A 400 -15.34 13.69 0.61
N ILE A 401 -14.39 13.62 -0.32
CA ILE A 401 -13.71 14.78 -0.90
C ILE A 401 -14.69 15.68 -1.67
N ALA A 402 -15.74 15.09 -2.28
CA ALA A 402 -16.77 15.81 -3.01
C ALA A 402 -17.63 16.73 -2.11
N LYS A 403 -17.64 16.51 -0.79
CA LYS A 403 -18.39 17.30 0.19
C LYS A 403 -17.53 18.34 0.92
N VAL A 404 -16.48 18.86 0.27
CA VAL A 404 -15.65 19.93 0.85
C VAL A 404 -16.52 21.08 1.36
N GLN A 405 -16.31 21.47 2.62
CA GLN A 405 -17.00 22.58 3.26
C GLN A 405 -16.10 23.80 3.22
N VAL A 406 -16.57 24.91 2.67
CA VAL A 406 -15.82 26.16 2.61
C VAL A 406 -16.47 27.17 3.54
N VAL A 407 -15.67 27.76 4.42
CA VAL A 407 -16.10 28.80 5.35
C VAL A 407 -15.31 30.07 5.07
N GLU A 408 -16.00 31.12 4.64
CA GLU A 408 -15.44 32.44 4.29
C GLU A 408 -15.02 33.29 5.51
N LYS A 409 -14.82 32.64 6.66
CA LYS A 409 -14.44 33.29 7.92
C LYS A 409 -13.02 32.90 8.31
N SER A 410 -12.11 33.87 8.25
CA SER A 410 -10.76 33.74 8.78
C SER A 410 -10.79 33.58 10.32
N LEU A 411 -9.75 32.94 10.86
CA LEU A 411 -9.56 32.86 12.31
C LEU A 411 -8.88 34.12 12.81
N SER A 412 -9.17 34.52 14.05
CA SER A 412 -8.43 35.61 14.71
C SER A 412 -6.92 35.37 14.62
N PRO A 413 -6.13 36.43 14.38
CA PRO A 413 -4.67 36.32 14.30
C PRO A 413 -4.10 35.87 15.65
N LEU A 414 -2.97 35.17 15.59
CA LEU A 414 -2.15 34.86 16.77
C LEU A 414 -0.95 35.81 16.80
N SER A 415 -0.34 36.02 17.98
CA SER A 415 0.88 36.82 18.06
C SER A 415 2.00 36.16 17.24
N GLU A 416 2.75 36.97 16.49
CA GLU A 416 3.89 36.47 15.70
C GLU A 416 4.96 35.82 16.58
N ASP A 417 5.13 36.34 17.80
CA ASP A 417 6.01 35.78 18.82
C ASP A 417 5.58 34.35 19.20
N PHE A 418 4.30 34.12 19.52
CA PHE A 418 3.80 32.78 19.84
C PHE A 418 4.01 31.81 18.67
N CYS A 419 3.66 32.21 17.45
CA CYS A 419 3.86 31.41 16.25
C CYS A 419 5.34 31.04 16.06
N SER A 420 6.24 32.01 16.22
CA SER A 420 7.69 31.82 16.06
C SER A 420 8.27 30.90 17.14
N GLN A 421 7.81 31.01 18.38
CA GLN A 421 8.22 30.13 19.47
C GLN A 421 7.77 28.67 19.23
N VAL A 422 6.53 28.45 18.79
CA VAL A 422 6.05 27.09 18.44
C VAL A 422 6.90 26.48 17.30
N VAL A 423 7.20 27.26 16.26
CA VAL A 423 8.05 26.82 15.14
C VAL A 423 9.44 26.45 15.63
N SER A 424 10.07 27.31 16.45
CA SER A 424 11.41 27.09 17.00
C SER A 424 11.51 25.82 17.84
N ILE A 425 10.50 25.56 18.69
CA ILE A 425 10.42 24.31 19.48
C ILE A 425 10.35 23.09 18.55
N CYS A 426 9.50 23.15 17.52
CA CYS A 426 9.35 22.04 16.58
C CYS A 426 10.65 21.77 15.78
N GLU A 427 11.32 22.81 15.28
CA GLU A 427 12.57 22.69 14.53
C GLU A 427 13.70 22.14 15.41
N THR A 428 13.84 22.66 16.62
CA THR A 428 14.83 22.19 17.61
C THR A 428 14.62 20.72 17.95
N GLU A 429 13.37 20.32 18.19
CA GLU A 429 13.05 18.93 18.50
C GLU A 429 13.26 18.00 17.30
N LEU A 430 12.91 18.41 16.07
CA LEU A 430 13.21 17.62 14.87
C LEU A 430 14.72 17.40 14.69
N ILE A 431 15.53 18.44 14.86
CA ILE A 431 16.99 18.34 14.83
C ILE A 431 17.48 17.34 15.89
N ARG A 432 16.95 17.43 17.11
CA ARG A 432 17.28 16.50 18.21
C ARG A 432 16.90 15.06 17.86
N GLN A 433 15.70 14.81 17.32
CA GLN A 433 15.24 13.49 16.91
C GLN A 433 16.10 12.87 15.83
N PHE A 434 16.46 13.64 14.80
CA PHE A 434 17.27 13.13 13.69
C PHE A 434 18.73 12.91 14.08
N LYS A 435 19.27 13.72 15.01
CA LYS A 435 20.63 13.52 15.54
C LYS A 435 20.81 12.18 16.27
N MET A 436 19.74 11.59 16.80
CA MET A 436 19.78 10.28 17.46
C MET A 436 19.76 9.09 16.49
N LYS A 437 19.59 9.32 15.18
CA LYS A 437 19.55 8.25 14.17
C LYS A 437 20.95 7.93 13.64
N PRO A 438 21.17 6.73 13.06
CA PRO A 438 22.41 6.41 12.38
C PRO A 438 22.76 7.46 11.30
N PRO A 439 24.04 7.84 11.17
CA PRO A 439 24.45 8.82 10.18
C PRO A 439 24.26 8.27 8.76
N LEU A 440 23.79 9.12 7.85
CA LEU A 440 23.67 8.78 6.42
C LEU A 440 25.01 8.81 5.67
N GLY A 441 26.11 9.20 6.34
CA GLY A 441 27.43 9.35 5.72
C GLY A 441 27.53 10.60 4.85
N LYS A 442 28.28 10.51 3.75
CA LYS A 442 28.40 11.60 2.76
C LYS A 442 27.21 11.54 1.81
N VAL A 443 26.24 12.42 2.01
CA VAL A 443 25.04 12.53 1.17
C VAL A 443 25.07 13.82 0.36
N TYR A 444 24.68 13.72 -0.91
CA TYR A 444 24.35 14.88 -1.74
C TYR A 444 22.84 15.12 -1.66
N LEU A 445 22.45 16.33 -1.27
CA LEU A 445 21.04 16.74 -1.27
C LEU A 445 20.72 17.32 -2.63
N ASP A 446 20.03 16.53 -3.45
CA ASP A 446 19.65 16.96 -4.79
C ASP A 446 18.72 18.20 -4.72
N PRO A 447 19.04 19.29 -5.45
CA PRO A 447 18.18 20.46 -5.54
C PRO A 447 16.72 20.18 -5.90
N VAL A 448 16.44 19.09 -6.64
CA VAL A 448 15.07 18.67 -7.00
C VAL A 448 14.20 18.44 -5.76
N LEU A 449 14.79 18.03 -4.63
CA LEU A 449 14.06 17.76 -3.39
C LEU A 449 13.34 19.01 -2.83
N LYS A 450 13.71 20.23 -3.24
CA LYS A 450 13.01 21.46 -2.86
C LYS A 450 11.57 21.51 -3.36
N THR A 451 11.26 20.81 -4.45
CA THR A 451 9.94 20.78 -5.06
C THR A 451 9.19 19.48 -4.85
N ILE A 452 9.82 18.50 -4.18
CA ILE A 452 9.19 17.23 -3.80
C ILE A 452 8.58 17.35 -2.40
N PHE A 453 7.29 17.06 -2.30
CA PHE A 453 6.58 17.11 -1.03
C PHE A 453 6.85 15.84 -0.22
N VAL A 454 7.01 16.00 1.09
CA VAL A 454 7.12 14.85 2.00
C VAL A 454 5.76 14.13 2.04
N PRO A 455 5.69 12.83 1.70
CA PRO A 455 4.43 12.09 1.71
C PRO A 455 3.96 11.87 3.15
N LEU A 456 2.96 12.64 3.59
CA LEU A 456 2.38 12.52 4.93
C LEU A 456 1.31 11.40 5.02
N ALA A 457 0.83 10.89 3.89
CA ALA A 457 -0.07 9.73 3.77
C ALA A 457 0.11 9.07 2.39
N GLN A 458 0.18 7.73 2.33
CA GLN A 458 0.41 6.96 1.09
C GLN A 458 -0.72 5.95 0.77
N ARG A 459 -1.89 6.07 1.41
CA ARG A 459 -3.00 5.09 1.23
C ARG A 459 -3.55 4.99 -0.19
N SER A 460 -3.30 5.98 -1.03
CA SER A 460 -3.81 6.07 -2.40
C SER A 460 -2.71 5.98 -3.46
N SER A 461 -1.52 5.49 -3.13
CA SER A 461 -0.46 5.29 -4.13
C SER A 461 -0.73 4.02 -4.95
N GLY A 462 -0.93 4.17 -6.25
CA GLY A 462 -1.00 3.06 -7.19
C GLY A 462 0.34 2.35 -7.38
N ARG A 463 0.32 1.19 -8.05
CA ARG A 463 1.53 0.45 -8.43
C ARG A 463 2.26 1.25 -9.51
N SER A 464 3.39 1.83 -9.16
CA SER A 464 4.27 2.53 -10.09
C SER A 464 5.73 2.27 -9.72
N LEU A 465 6.63 2.43 -10.69
CA LEU A 465 8.07 2.31 -10.46
C LEU A 465 8.59 3.43 -9.53
N LYS A 466 7.93 4.59 -9.51
CA LYS A 466 8.26 5.75 -8.66
C LYS A 466 6.97 6.42 -8.15
N THR A 467 6.80 6.50 -6.84
CA THR A 467 5.62 7.14 -6.21
C THR A 467 6.00 8.47 -5.57
N TYR A 468 5.32 9.56 -5.96
CA TYR A 468 5.52 10.90 -5.40
C TYR A 468 4.30 11.43 -4.64
N ALA A 469 4.53 12.29 -3.66
CA ALA A 469 3.44 12.94 -2.93
C ALA A 469 2.71 13.96 -3.81
N ARG A 470 1.38 14.05 -3.65
CA ARG A 470 0.56 15.05 -4.35
C ARG A 470 1.10 16.47 -4.11
N GLY A 471 1.22 17.23 -5.19
CA GLY A 471 1.76 18.59 -5.17
C GLY A 471 3.27 18.68 -5.39
N SER A 472 3.97 17.54 -5.47
CA SER A 472 5.36 17.51 -5.94
C SER A 472 5.45 18.05 -7.36
N ARG A 473 6.52 18.79 -7.64
CA ARG A 473 6.78 19.40 -8.96
C ARG A 473 8.13 18.96 -9.48
N PHE A 474 8.21 18.75 -10.79
CA PHE A 474 9.40 18.33 -11.51
C PHE A 474 9.64 19.32 -12.64
N GLU A 475 10.90 19.61 -12.93
CA GLU A 475 11.27 20.30 -14.15
C GLU A 475 11.21 19.30 -15.31
N LEU A 476 10.46 19.63 -16.34
CA LEU A 476 10.50 18.92 -17.62
C LEU A 476 11.72 19.49 -18.35
N GLY A 477 12.65 18.64 -18.80
CA GLY A 477 13.91 19.08 -19.38
C GLY A 477 13.73 20.03 -20.58
N ASN A 478 14.80 20.75 -20.95
CA ASN A 478 14.74 21.77 -22.01
C ASN A 478 14.39 21.22 -23.41
N SER A 479 14.54 19.91 -23.64
CA SER A 479 14.18 19.19 -24.87
C SER A 479 12.73 18.67 -24.89
N ASP A 480 12.03 18.71 -23.75
CA ASP A 480 10.88 17.83 -23.51
C ASP A 480 9.59 18.64 -23.54
N LYS A 481 8.96 18.72 -24.73
CA LYS A 481 7.78 19.58 -24.95
C LYS A 481 6.45 18.83 -24.90
N THR A 482 6.48 17.51 -24.80
CA THR A 482 5.27 16.69 -24.94
C THR A 482 5.15 15.66 -23.82
N ILE A 483 4.16 15.84 -22.95
CA ILE A 483 3.70 14.80 -22.03
C ILE A 483 2.50 14.12 -22.70
N ARG A 484 2.54 12.79 -22.80
CA ARG A 484 1.38 12.01 -23.25
C ARG A 484 0.82 11.20 -22.09
N ALA A 485 -0.44 11.48 -21.78
CA ALA A 485 -1.24 10.63 -20.90
C ALA A 485 -1.80 9.45 -21.71
N PHE A 486 -1.56 8.25 -21.20
CA PHE A 486 -2.18 7.03 -21.66
C PHE A 486 -3.26 6.66 -20.65
N ILE A 487 -4.46 6.41 -21.17
CA ILE A 487 -5.58 5.89 -20.43
C ILE A 487 -5.70 4.43 -20.82
N HIS A 488 -5.51 3.54 -19.85
CA HIS A 488 -5.65 2.11 -20.06
C HIS A 488 -6.94 1.67 -19.39
N TRP A 489 -7.80 1.01 -20.15
CA TRP A 489 -8.96 0.32 -19.62
C TRP A 489 -8.51 -1.08 -19.25
N LYS A 490 -8.60 -1.44 -17.98
CA LYS A 490 -8.22 -2.76 -17.50
C LYS A 490 -9.45 -3.49 -16.99
N ASN A 491 -9.74 -4.63 -17.59
CA ASN A 491 -10.69 -5.58 -17.03
C ASN A 491 -10.02 -6.29 -15.85
N VAL A 492 -10.48 -5.97 -14.64
CA VAL A 492 -10.08 -6.63 -13.40
C VAL A 492 -11.14 -7.69 -13.12
N LEU A 493 -10.71 -8.95 -13.05
CA LEU A 493 -11.56 -10.03 -12.59
C LEU A 493 -11.76 -9.87 -11.09
N VAL A 494 -13.02 -9.75 -10.66
CA VAL A 494 -13.39 -9.59 -9.25
C VAL A 494 -14.19 -10.80 -8.81
N ASP A 495 -13.88 -11.33 -7.63
CA ASP A 495 -14.70 -12.38 -7.00
C ASP A 495 -16.10 -11.85 -6.68
N GLU A 496 -17.13 -12.68 -6.85
CA GLU A 496 -18.56 -12.32 -6.68
C GLU A 496 -18.86 -11.61 -5.34
N ASN A 497 -18.11 -11.94 -4.28
CA ASN A 497 -18.31 -11.35 -2.96
C ASN A 497 -18.00 -9.84 -2.92
N THR A 498 -17.04 -9.34 -3.72
CA THR A 498 -16.58 -7.95 -3.64
C THR A 498 -17.52 -6.98 -4.38
N LEU A 499 -18.26 -7.44 -5.40
CA LEU A 499 -19.23 -6.62 -6.14
C LEU A 499 -20.58 -6.47 -5.41
N SER A 500 -20.93 -7.44 -4.57
CA SER A 500 -22.10 -7.34 -3.69
C SER A 500 -22.04 -6.11 -2.76
N GLU A 501 -20.85 -5.66 -2.37
CA GLU A 501 -20.65 -4.47 -1.54
C GLU A 501 -20.86 -3.15 -2.28
N TYR A 502 -20.61 -3.11 -3.60
CA TYR A 502 -20.83 -1.93 -4.44
C TYR A 502 -22.29 -1.81 -4.90
N ARG A 503 -22.93 -2.93 -5.27
CA ARG A 503 -24.37 -2.95 -5.63
C ARG A 503 -25.26 -2.50 -4.49
N ASN A 504 -24.88 -2.76 -3.24
CA ASN A 504 -25.67 -2.37 -2.06
C ASN A 504 -25.65 -0.85 -1.74
N GLN A 505 -24.97 -0.01 -2.53
CA GLN A 505 -25.02 1.46 -2.40
C GLN A 505 -25.96 2.15 -3.40
N GLU A 506 -26.41 1.47 -4.46
CA GLU A 506 -27.32 2.03 -5.46
C GLU A 506 -28.44 1.04 -5.77
N ALA A 507 -29.53 1.16 -5.00
CA ALA A 507 -30.91 0.74 -5.26
C ALA A 507 -31.25 -0.70 -5.69
N GLU A 508 -32.31 -1.18 -5.04
CA GLU A 508 -33.20 -2.28 -5.41
C GLU A 508 -33.55 -2.28 -6.91
N GLU A 509 -33.27 -3.38 -7.61
CA GLU A 509 -34.14 -4.01 -8.62
C GLU A 509 -33.48 -5.31 -9.13
N ASP A 510 -34.19 -6.43 -8.96
CA ASP A 510 -33.79 -7.76 -9.40
C ASP A 510 -33.81 -7.85 -10.94
N PHE A 511 -32.72 -8.36 -11.53
CA PHE A 511 -32.72 -8.90 -12.89
C PHE A 511 -31.80 -10.14 -12.95
N ASP A 512 -32.42 -11.31 -13.04
CA ASP A 512 -31.78 -12.58 -13.38
C ASP A 512 -31.46 -12.61 -14.88
N PHE A 513 -30.25 -13.02 -15.23
CA PHE A 513 -29.92 -13.44 -16.59
C PHE A 513 -29.06 -14.71 -16.51
N ASP A 514 -29.70 -15.84 -16.83
CA ASP A 514 -29.05 -17.11 -17.17
C ASP A 514 -28.37 -16.97 -18.54
N SER A 515 -27.10 -17.36 -18.61
CA SER A 515 -26.50 -17.88 -19.85
C SER A 515 -25.20 -18.61 -19.54
N ASP A 516 -25.30 -19.94 -19.51
CA ASP A 516 -24.21 -20.87 -19.79
C ASP A 516 -23.79 -20.73 -21.26
N GLU A 517 -22.53 -20.48 -21.54
CA GLU A 517 -21.88 -20.93 -22.79
C GLU A 517 -20.35 -20.91 -22.65
N ALA A 518 -19.76 -22.11 -22.57
CA ALA A 518 -18.32 -22.35 -22.52
C ALA A 518 -17.78 -22.57 -23.94
N LEU A 519 -16.84 -21.74 -24.39
CA LEU A 519 -16.05 -21.98 -25.60
C LEU A 519 -14.68 -22.56 -25.21
N LEU A 520 -14.50 -23.85 -25.48
CA LEU A 520 -13.23 -24.57 -25.48
C LEU A 520 -12.42 -24.16 -26.72
N PHE A 521 -11.23 -23.62 -26.53
CA PHE A 521 -10.19 -23.61 -27.56
C PHE A 521 -9.26 -24.80 -27.31
N GLU A 522 -9.34 -25.82 -28.16
CA GLU A 522 -8.32 -26.85 -28.28
C GLU A 522 -7.10 -26.22 -28.98
N ILE A 523 -5.92 -26.34 -28.36
CA ILE A 523 -4.64 -26.09 -29.03
C ILE A 523 -4.09 -27.46 -29.40
N GLU A 524 -3.93 -27.69 -30.71
CA GLU A 524 -3.23 -28.84 -31.25
C GLU A 524 -1.76 -28.78 -30.82
N ASP A 525 -1.33 -29.82 -30.09
CA ASP A 525 0.05 -30.06 -29.71
C ASP A 525 0.82 -30.54 -30.95
N THR A 526 1.37 -29.60 -31.72
CA THR A 526 2.32 -29.93 -32.78
C THR A 526 3.67 -30.22 -32.16
N GLY A 527 3.88 -31.50 -31.84
CA GLY A 527 5.14 -31.99 -31.30
C GLY A 527 6.32 -31.75 -32.24
N GLU A 528 7.27 -30.95 -31.78
CA GLU A 528 8.68 -31.02 -32.17
C GLU A 528 9.54 -30.70 -30.93
N ILE A 529 10.13 -31.74 -30.35
CA ILE A 529 11.09 -31.62 -29.24
C ILE A 529 12.43 -31.20 -29.84
N GLU A 530 12.61 -29.89 -30.08
CA GLU A 530 13.90 -29.31 -30.47
C GLU A 530 14.61 -28.66 -29.27
N ASP A 531 15.71 -29.29 -28.86
CA ASP A 531 16.82 -28.83 -28.03
C ASP A 531 16.51 -27.75 -26.96
N ASN A 532 15.97 -28.20 -25.83
CA ASN A 532 15.57 -27.42 -24.65
C ASN A 532 16.72 -26.72 -23.89
N ASN A 533 17.95 -26.72 -24.44
CA ASN A 533 19.20 -26.42 -23.74
C ASN A 533 19.91 -25.13 -24.20
N ALA A 534 19.26 -24.24 -24.95
CA ALA A 534 19.84 -22.98 -25.41
C ALA A 534 19.15 -21.77 -24.76
N ILE A 535 19.95 -20.75 -24.39
CA ILE A 535 19.43 -19.42 -24.05
C ILE A 535 18.90 -18.79 -25.35
N ARG A 536 17.58 -18.67 -25.47
CA ARG A 536 16.86 -18.10 -26.63
C ARG A 536 16.40 -16.67 -26.33
N ASP A 537 15.92 -15.96 -27.35
CA ASP A 537 15.30 -14.64 -27.18
C ASP A 537 14.20 -14.73 -26.11
N TRP A 538 14.09 -13.70 -25.27
CA TRP A 538 13.15 -13.73 -24.14
C TRP A 538 11.69 -13.86 -24.63
N ARG A 539 11.39 -13.43 -25.85
CA ARG A 539 10.06 -13.55 -26.48
C ARG A 539 9.68 -15.02 -26.72
N ASP A 540 10.63 -15.86 -27.10
CA ASP A 540 10.40 -17.29 -27.34
C ASP A 540 10.16 -18.05 -26.03
N VAL A 541 10.78 -17.59 -24.94
CA VAL A 541 10.62 -18.20 -23.60
C VAL A 541 9.18 -18.10 -23.09
N LEU A 542 8.49 -16.99 -23.39
CA LEU A 542 7.10 -16.77 -22.97
C LEU A 542 6.12 -17.69 -23.72
N ASN A 543 6.39 -18.00 -25.00
CA ASN A 543 5.53 -18.87 -25.82
C ASN A 543 5.55 -20.34 -25.35
N LEU A 544 6.63 -20.77 -24.69
CA LEU A 544 6.82 -22.15 -24.24
C LEU A 544 6.33 -22.41 -22.80
N SER A 545 6.01 -21.35 -22.05
CA SER A 545 5.82 -21.42 -20.60
C SER A 545 4.45 -20.87 -20.20
N ASN A 546 3.42 -21.72 -20.20
CA ASN A 546 2.18 -21.44 -19.46
C ASN A 546 2.05 -22.42 -18.28
N PRO A 547 2.69 -22.16 -17.12
CA PRO A 547 2.80 -23.15 -16.04
C PRO A 547 1.57 -23.16 -15.10
N PHE A 548 0.60 -22.28 -15.31
CA PHE A 548 -0.58 -22.16 -14.45
C PHE A 548 -1.84 -22.34 -15.28
N GLY A 549 -2.42 -23.54 -15.20
CA GLY A 549 -3.73 -23.82 -15.76
C GLY A 549 -4.76 -22.78 -15.31
N SER A 550 -5.53 -22.27 -16.26
CA SER A 550 -6.63 -21.36 -16.03
C SER A 550 -7.67 -22.03 -15.13
N GLN A 551 -7.68 -21.68 -13.84
CA GLN A 551 -8.79 -22.04 -12.96
C GLN A 551 -10.02 -21.21 -13.34
N ASN A 552 -11.03 -21.89 -13.87
CA ASN A 552 -12.38 -21.38 -14.05
C ASN A 552 -13.01 -21.11 -12.67
N LEU A 553 -13.01 -19.84 -12.28
CA LEU A 553 -13.97 -19.30 -11.31
C LEU A 553 -14.88 -18.37 -12.11
N SER A 554 -16.20 -18.48 -11.93
CA SER A 554 -17.14 -17.47 -12.41
C SER A 554 -16.73 -16.13 -11.80
N ARG A 555 -16.22 -15.23 -12.64
CA ARG A 555 -15.65 -13.95 -12.20
C ARG A 555 -16.30 -12.83 -12.99
N GLN A 556 -16.87 -11.86 -12.27
CA GLN A 556 -17.39 -10.64 -12.89
C GLN A 556 -16.22 -9.70 -13.24
N ILE A 557 -16.39 -8.96 -14.34
CA ILE A 557 -15.40 -7.99 -14.82
C ILE A 557 -15.71 -6.62 -14.23
N ARG A 558 -14.79 -6.06 -13.43
CA ARG A 558 -14.75 -4.64 -13.12
C ARG A 558 -13.82 -3.95 -14.11
N THR A 559 -14.28 -2.89 -14.75
CA THR A 559 -13.40 -2.06 -15.59
C THR A 559 -12.76 -0.98 -14.73
N ASP A 560 -11.44 -1.04 -14.57
CA ASP A 560 -10.65 0.01 -13.96
C ASP A 560 -10.00 0.90 -15.04
N ILE A 561 -9.81 2.17 -14.69
CA ILE A 561 -9.09 3.13 -15.51
C ILE A 561 -7.74 3.37 -14.84
N ASP A 562 -6.68 2.88 -15.48
CA ASP A 562 -5.30 3.19 -15.09
C ASP A 562 -4.78 4.35 -15.96
N LEU A 563 -4.20 5.35 -15.30
CA LEU A 563 -3.57 6.49 -15.95
C LEU A 563 -2.06 6.34 -15.87
N SER A 564 -1.41 6.36 -17.03
CA SER A 564 0.04 6.25 -17.17
C SER A 564 0.56 7.43 -17.99
N LEU A 565 1.74 7.95 -17.67
CA LEU A 565 2.29 9.14 -18.34
C LEU A 565 3.64 8.78 -18.96
N GLY A 566 3.78 9.02 -20.26
CA GLY A 566 5.06 8.90 -20.97
C GLY A 566 5.58 10.27 -21.37
N LEU A 567 6.88 10.49 -21.16
CA LEU A 567 7.61 11.68 -21.62
C LEU A 567 8.28 11.39 -22.96
N TYR A 568 8.16 12.35 -23.88
CA TYR A 568 8.71 12.26 -25.23
C TYR A 568 9.48 13.53 -25.59
N ASP A 569 10.53 13.40 -26.41
CA ASP A 569 11.27 14.54 -26.95
C ASP A 569 10.51 15.23 -28.10
N ALA A 570 11.12 16.26 -28.70
CA ALA A 570 10.54 17.00 -29.81
C ALA A 570 10.34 16.14 -31.08
N GLU A 571 11.11 15.05 -31.21
CA GLU A 571 11.09 14.10 -32.32
C GLU A 571 10.20 12.87 -32.05
N TRP A 572 9.44 12.87 -30.94
CA TRP A 572 8.57 11.77 -30.50
C TRP A 572 9.30 10.49 -30.08
N ASN A 573 10.58 10.55 -29.73
CA ASN A 573 11.26 9.42 -29.11
C ASN A 573 10.84 9.30 -27.64
N TYR A 574 10.61 8.07 -27.18
CA TYR A 574 10.30 7.81 -25.77
C TYR A 574 11.52 8.09 -24.89
N ILE A 575 11.31 8.84 -23.81
CA ILE A 575 12.36 9.18 -22.85
C ILE A 575 12.18 8.34 -21.59
N GLU A 576 11.06 8.54 -20.88
CA GLU A 576 10.77 7.83 -19.64
C GLU A 576 9.28 7.79 -19.31
N HIS A 577 8.92 6.84 -18.44
CA HIS A 577 7.58 6.74 -17.85
C HIS A 577 7.57 7.49 -16.52
N ILE A 578 6.58 8.37 -16.34
CA ILE A 578 6.35 9.17 -15.12
C ILE A 578 5.39 8.44 -14.19
#